data_AF-A0A3N5TPU8-F1
#
_entry.id   AF-A0A3N5TPU8-F1
#
_cell.length_a   1.000
_cell.length_b   1.000
_cell.length_c   1.000
_cell.angle_alpha   90.00
_cell.angle_beta   90.00
_cell.angle_gamma   90.00
#
_symmetry.space_group_name_H-M   'P 1'
#
loop_
_entity.id
_entity.type
_entity.pdbx_description
1 polymer ?
#
loop_
_entity_poly.entity_id
_entity_poly.type
_entity_poly.pdbx_seq_one_letter_code
_entity_poly.pdbx_strand_id
1 'polypeptide(L)'
;MALRYRDEMRASHGAGPWDRVMVLVADAAVQEPPVLPFHRIQTSGPFEPVGTRVRDLGEILETVSDERLVYGSMSLEDGIPVHRVAELSGTPPAVSALHEQVLRSADEKLRYTPDAVEADDAVRAREAVAAYFLPPTDATRIRDVIDRGERLPQKSTFFWPKPRTGLVMRPLDLDGPTA
;
A
#
# COMPACT_ATOMS: atom_id res chain seq x y z
N MET A 1 -13.75 11.72 7.85
CA MET A 1 -14.10 12.02 9.26
C MET A 1 -13.58 13.38 9.72
N ALA A 2 -12.29 13.72 9.50
CA ALA A 2 -11.72 15.03 9.88
C ALA A 2 -12.35 16.25 9.15
N LEU A 3 -12.60 16.16 7.84
CA LEU A 3 -13.23 17.26 7.09
C LEU A 3 -14.66 17.54 7.55
N ARG A 4 -15.43 16.49 7.84
CA ARG A 4 -16.78 16.60 8.39
C ARG A 4 -16.79 17.37 9.72
N TYR A 5 -15.89 17.01 10.63
CA TYR A 5 -15.76 17.71 11.92
C TYR A 5 -15.36 19.18 11.74
N ARG A 6 -14.41 19.48 10.85
CA ARG A 6 -14.06 20.87 10.51
C ARG A 6 -15.29 21.64 10.02
N ASP A 7 -16.07 21.07 9.11
CA ASP A 7 -17.22 21.75 8.51
C ASP A 7 -18.34 21.99 9.54
N GLU A 8 -18.57 21.03 10.46
CA GLU A 8 -19.48 21.18 11.61
C GLU A 8 -19.05 22.30 12.57
N MET A 9 -17.74 22.37 12.87
CA MET A 9 -17.19 23.41 13.73
C MET A 9 -17.25 24.79 13.07
N ARG A 10 -17.00 24.88 11.75
CA ARG A 10 -17.18 26.11 10.98
C ARG A 10 -18.61 26.62 11.00
N ALA A 11 -19.58 25.73 10.79
CA ALA A 11 -20.98 26.10 10.76
C ALA A 11 -21.46 26.66 12.11
N SER A 12 -20.96 26.09 13.22
CA SER A 12 -21.38 26.48 14.56
C SER A 12 -20.57 27.64 15.16
N HIS A 13 -19.28 27.76 14.81
CA HIS A 13 -18.34 28.65 15.52
C HIS A 13 -17.52 29.56 14.59
N GLY A 14 -17.72 29.49 13.26
CA GLY A 14 -16.92 30.24 12.29
C GLY A 14 -15.52 29.64 12.05
N ALA A 15 -14.62 30.42 11.46
CA ALA A 15 -13.24 29.99 11.24
C ALA A 15 -12.51 29.80 12.59
N GLY A 16 -11.62 28.81 12.67
CA GLY A 16 -10.94 28.51 13.93
C GLY A 16 -9.87 27.41 13.83
N PRO A 17 -9.34 26.93 14.97
CA PRO A 17 -8.26 25.95 15.00
C PRO A 17 -8.53 24.66 14.22
N TRP A 18 -9.80 24.28 14.07
CA TRP A 18 -10.26 23.14 13.25
C TRP A 18 -9.94 23.26 11.76
N ASP A 19 -9.56 24.46 11.28
CA ASP A 19 -9.13 24.70 9.91
C ASP A 19 -7.69 24.27 9.62
N ARG A 20 -6.95 23.90 10.66
CA ARG A 20 -5.54 23.53 10.58
C ARG A 20 -5.37 22.07 10.93
N VAL A 21 -4.45 21.41 10.25
CA VAL A 21 -3.98 20.07 10.60
C VAL A 21 -2.51 20.16 10.97
N MET A 22 -2.13 19.42 12.00
CA MET A 22 -0.74 19.24 12.36
C MET A 22 -0.07 18.32 11.35
N VAL A 23 1.09 18.73 10.82
CA VAL A 23 1.82 18.00 9.81
C VAL A 23 3.26 17.80 10.27
N LEU A 24 3.77 16.57 10.10
CA LEU A 24 5.20 16.29 10.12
C LEU A 24 5.71 16.37 8.69
N VAL A 25 6.61 17.32 8.41
CA VAL A 25 7.26 17.46 7.11
C VAL A 25 8.54 16.63 7.13
N ALA A 26 8.64 15.67 6.22
CA ALA A 26 9.86 14.90 5.97
C ALA A 26 10.42 15.31 4.61
N ASP A 27 11.69 15.67 4.57
CA ASP A 27 12.39 15.98 3.32
C ASP A 27 12.80 14.68 2.62
N ALA A 28 12.07 14.34 1.55
CA ALA A 28 12.32 13.15 0.75
C ALA A 28 13.66 13.21 -0.01
N ALA A 29 14.18 14.41 -0.32
CA ALA A 29 15.47 14.56 -1.01
C ALA A 29 16.66 14.25 -0.10
N VAL A 30 16.44 14.26 1.22
CA VAL A 30 17.49 13.97 2.22
C VAL A 30 17.38 12.55 2.76
N GLN A 31 16.16 12.03 2.93
CA GLN A 31 15.94 10.77 3.66
C GLN A 31 15.51 9.57 2.81
N GLU A 32 15.20 9.75 1.51
CA GLU A 32 14.72 8.72 0.56
C GLU A 32 14.05 7.51 1.26
N PRO A 33 12.95 7.73 2.01
CA PRO A 33 12.44 6.71 2.89
C PRO A 33 11.88 5.54 2.06
N PRO A 34 12.22 4.29 2.42
CA PRO A 34 11.65 3.13 1.74
C PRO A 34 10.12 3.14 1.84
N VAL A 35 9.47 2.83 0.72
CA VAL A 35 8.02 2.62 0.66
C VAL A 35 7.74 1.14 0.49
N LEU A 36 7.54 0.47 1.61
CA LEU A 36 7.29 -0.97 1.64
C LEU A 36 5.85 -1.26 1.16
N PRO A 37 5.61 -2.47 0.61
CA PRO A 37 4.28 -2.86 0.17
C PRO A 37 3.37 -3.25 1.34
N PHE A 38 2.07 -3.33 1.06
CA PHE A 38 1.19 -4.24 1.77
C PHE A 38 0.83 -5.39 0.84
N HIS A 39 0.87 -6.61 1.33
CA HIS A 39 0.34 -7.78 0.65
C HIS A 39 -1.17 -7.84 0.81
N ARG A 40 -1.85 -8.45 -0.17
CA ARG A 40 -3.32 -8.60 -0.16
C ARG A 40 -3.68 -10.03 0.20
N ILE A 41 -4.60 -10.19 1.13
CA ILE A 41 -5.15 -11.48 1.53
C ILE A 41 -6.62 -11.48 1.13
N GLN A 42 -6.98 -12.27 0.14
CA GLN A 42 -8.36 -12.42 -0.29
C GLN A 42 -9.06 -13.48 0.54
N THR A 43 -10.05 -13.07 1.35
CA THR A 43 -10.70 -13.97 2.32
C THR A 43 -11.71 -14.91 1.69
N SER A 44 -12.33 -14.52 0.57
CA SER A 44 -13.38 -15.28 -0.10
C SER A 44 -13.59 -14.83 -1.55
N GLY A 45 -14.46 -15.55 -2.26
CA GLY A 45 -14.82 -15.27 -3.64
C GLY A 45 -13.98 -16.05 -4.65
N PRO A 46 -14.23 -15.82 -5.95
CA PRO A 46 -13.49 -16.50 -7.00
C PRO A 46 -12.02 -16.09 -6.95
N PHE A 47 -11.15 -17.08 -7.15
CA PHE A 47 -9.74 -16.93 -7.40
C PHE A 47 -9.40 -17.76 -8.62
N GLU A 48 -8.68 -17.17 -9.56
CA GLU A 48 -8.18 -17.86 -10.74
C GLU A 48 -6.64 -17.89 -10.66
N PRO A 49 -6.02 -19.08 -10.59
CA PRO A 49 -4.57 -19.19 -10.57
C PRO A 49 -4.01 -18.75 -11.93
N VAL A 50 -3.30 -17.62 -11.93
CA VAL A 50 -2.63 -17.06 -13.11
C VAL A 50 -1.12 -17.06 -12.88
N GLY A 51 -0.37 -17.27 -13.97
CA GLY A 51 1.08 -17.16 -13.96
C GLY A 51 1.84 -18.46 -13.78
N THR A 52 3.15 -18.32 -13.75
CA THR A 52 4.11 -19.43 -13.73
C THR A 52 4.36 -19.86 -12.29
N ARG A 53 4.33 -21.17 -12.04
CA ARG A 53 4.62 -21.73 -10.72
C ARG A 53 6.10 -21.51 -10.35
N VAL A 54 6.32 -21.11 -9.10
CA VAL A 54 7.65 -20.94 -8.49
C VAL A 54 7.79 -21.83 -7.26
N ARG A 55 9.00 -21.97 -6.71
CA ARG A 55 9.30 -22.91 -5.62
C ARG A 55 8.55 -22.59 -4.34
N ASP A 56 8.59 -21.33 -3.92
CA ASP A 56 8.09 -20.88 -2.63
C ASP A 56 7.93 -19.35 -2.58
N LEU A 57 7.57 -18.84 -1.39
CA LEU A 57 7.46 -17.42 -1.10
C LEU A 57 8.79 -16.67 -1.30
N GLY A 58 9.93 -17.29 -1.00
CA GLY A 58 11.24 -16.66 -1.18
C GLY A 58 11.50 -16.32 -2.64
N GLU A 59 11.25 -17.28 -3.54
CA GLU A 59 11.38 -17.05 -4.98
C GLU A 59 10.38 -15.99 -5.49
N ILE A 60 9.16 -15.92 -4.93
CA ILE A 60 8.24 -14.80 -5.22
C ILE A 60 8.90 -13.46 -4.87
N LEU A 61 9.41 -13.31 -3.64
CA LEU A 61 9.95 -12.04 -3.16
C LEU A 61 11.21 -11.59 -3.91
N GLU A 62 11.97 -12.54 -4.48
CA GLU A 62 13.10 -12.26 -5.38
C GLU A 62 12.65 -11.85 -6.80
N THR A 63 11.44 -12.26 -7.21
CA THR A 63 10.97 -12.11 -8.59
C THR A 63 10.06 -10.91 -8.80
N VAL A 64 9.25 -10.54 -7.80
CA VAL A 64 8.32 -9.39 -7.88
C VAL A 64 9.06 -8.10 -8.24
N SER A 65 8.43 -7.28 -9.08
CA SER A 65 9.10 -6.11 -9.65
C SER A 65 8.10 -5.02 -9.99
N ASP A 66 8.31 -3.84 -9.41
CA ASP A 66 7.41 -2.70 -9.60
C ASP A 66 7.57 -2.11 -11.01
N GLU A 67 8.80 -2.13 -11.53
CA GLU A 67 9.15 -1.67 -12.87
C GLU A 67 8.62 -2.60 -13.96
N ARG A 68 8.81 -3.92 -13.80
CA ARG A 68 8.35 -4.93 -14.76
C ARG A 68 6.90 -5.36 -14.53
N LEU A 69 6.22 -4.75 -13.56
CA LEU A 69 4.83 -5.06 -13.19
C LEU A 69 4.60 -6.54 -12.87
N VAL A 70 5.53 -7.15 -12.13
CA VAL A 70 5.44 -8.56 -11.71
C VAL A 70 4.91 -8.62 -10.28
N TYR A 71 3.83 -9.37 -10.08
CA TYR A 71 3.29 -9.72 -8.76
C TYR A 71 3.41 -11.22 -8.50
N GLY A 72 3.36 -11.60 -7.23
CA GLY A 72 3.27 -12.98 -6.80
C GLY A 72 1.88 -13.32 -6.30
N SER A 73 1.50 -14.59 -6.35
CA SER A 73 0.29 -15.08 -5.69
C SER A 73 0.50 -16.46 -5.06
N MET A 74 -0.28 -16.75 -4.02
CA MET A 74 -0.34 -18.06 -3.40
C MET A 74 -1.80 -18.49 -3.21
N SER A 75 -2.08 -19.76 -3.49
CA SER A 75 -3.36 -20.41 -3.25
C SER A 75 -3.16 -21.88 -2.85
N LEU A 76 -4.24 -22.55 -2.42
CA LEU A 76 -4.25 -24.01 -2.28
C LEU A 76 -4.84 -24.66 -3.54
N GLU A 77 -4.09 -25.55 -4.18
CA GLU A 77 -4.55 -26.43 -5.27
C GLU A 77 -4.62 -27.86 -4.70
N ASP A 78 -5.82 -28.46 -4.65
CA ASP A 78 -6.05 -29.77 -4.00
C ASP A 78 -5.51 -29.86 -2.57
N GLY A 79 -5.56 -28.74 -1.83
CA GLY A 79 -5.05 -28.62 -0.47
C GLY A 79 -3.53 -28.43 -0.37
N ILE A 80 -2.83 -28.34 -1.49
CA ILE A 80 -1.38 -28.15 -1.57
C ILE A 80 -1.09 -26.66 -1.84
N PRO A 81 -0.21 -26.00 -1.06
CA PRO A 81 0.27 -24.66 -1.35
C PRO A 81 0.95 -24.56 -2.72
N VAL A 82 0.51 -23.60 -3.53
CA VAL A 82 1.09 -23.29 -4.83
C VAL A 82 1.38 -21.81 -4.94
N HIS A 83 2.65 -21.50 -5.22
CA HIS A 83 3.18 -20.15 -5.42
C HIS A 83 3.33 -19.87 -6.91
N ARG A 84 2.93 -18.69 -7.36
CA ARG A 84 3.02 -18.25 -8.76
C ARG A 84 3.52 -16.82 -8.87
N VAL A 85 4.08 -16.49 -10.02
CA VAL A 85 4.37 -15.11 -10.43
C VAL A 85 3.71 -14.82 -11.78
N ALA A 86 3.21 -13.61 -11.95
CA ALA A 86 2.57 -13.18 -13.18
C ALA A 86 2.95 -11.73 -13.50
N GLU A 87 3.04 -11.45 -14.80
CA GLU A 87 3.23 -10.10 -15.34
C GLU A 87 1.86 -9.42 -15.54
N LEU A 88 1.82 -8.13 -15.25
CA LEU A 88 0.70 -7.25 -15.52
C LEU A 88 1.07 -6.30 -16.66
N SER A 89 0.05 -5.74 -17.29
CA SER A 89 0.24 -4.70 -18.31
C SER A 89 0.06 -3.29 -17.74
N GLY A 90 0.56 -2.27 -18.42
CA GLY A 90 0.32 -0.86 -18.10
C GLY A 90 1.55 -0.12 -17.60
N THR A 91 1.34 0.83 -16.70
CA THR A 91 2.40 1.66 -16.12
C THR A 91 2.52 1.41 -14.63
N PRO A 92 3.74 1.45 -14.05
CA PRO A 92 3.93 1.40 -12.60
C PRO A 92 3.06 2.42 -11.83
N PRO A 93 2.69 2.09 -10.58
CA PRO A 93 3.18 0.94 -9.80
C PRO A 93 2.34 -0.34 -9.97
N ALA A 94 2.98 -1.50 -9.71
CA ALA A 94 2.39 -2.83 -9.83
C ALA A 94 1.12 -2.99 -8.98
N VAL A 95 1.02 -2.30 -7.84
CA VAL A 95 -0.18 -2.30 -7.01
C VAL A 95 -1.41 -1.74 -7.71
N SER A 96 -1.26 -0.68 -8.51
CA SER A 96 -2.38 -0.13 -9.29
C SER A 96 -2.81 -1.10 -10.38
N ALA A 97 -1.83 -1.61 -11.14
CA ALA A 97 -2.07 -2.59 -12.19
C ALA A 97 -2.75 -3.86 -11.67
N LEU A 98 -2.36 -4.35 -10.48
CA LEU A 98 -2.98 -5.51 -9.84
C LEU A 98 -4.45 -5.27 -9.49
N HIS A 99 -4.76 -4.11 -8.88
CA HIS A 99 -6.14 -3.76 -8.55
C HIS A 99 -7.00 -3.57 -9.80
N GLU A 100 -6.42 -3.02 -10.86
CA GLU A 100 -7.10 -2.84 -12.14
C GLU A 100 -7.28 -4.11 -12.94
N GLN A 101 -6.41 -5.12 -12.85
CA GLN A 101 -6.52 -6.29 -13.73
C GLN A 101 -7.04 -7.53 -13.02
N VAL A 102 -6.73 -7.67 -11.73
CA VAL A 102 -6.96 -8.91 -10.98
C VAL A 102 -7.95 -8.70 -9.84
N LEU A 103 -7.86 -7.59 -9.10
CA LEU A 103 -8.63 -7.41 -7.86
C LEU A 103 -9.88 -6.53 -8.00
N ARG A 104 -10.30 -6.17 -9.23
CA ARG A 104 -11.44 -5.26 -9.49
C ARG A 104 -12.71 -5.62 -8.71
N SER A 105 -13.00 -6.91 -8.54
CA SER A 105 -14.21 -7.41 -7.87
C SER A 105 -13.96 -7.93 -6.45
N ALA A 106 -12.75 -7.76 -5.91
CA ALA A 106 -12.33 -8.37 -4.65
C ALA A 106 -12.20 -7.37 -3.50
N ASP A 107 -12.27 -6.05 -3.74
CA ASP A 107 -11.88 -5.01 -2.76
C ASP A 107 -12.54 -5.15 -1.36
N GLU A 108 -13.82 -5.51 -1.26
CA GLU A 108 -14.50 -5.70 0.03
C GLU A 108 -14.08 -6.98 0.79
N LYS A 109 -13.34 -7.86 0.12
CA LYS A 109 -12.90 -9.18 0.60
C LYS A 109 -11.38 -9.21 0.83
N LEU A 110 -10.72 -8.06 0.81
CA LEU A 110 -9.28 -7.95 1.02
C LEU A 110 -8.94 -7.56 2.47
N ARG A 111 -8.05 -8.34 3.08
CA ARG A 111 -7.23 -7.91 4.22
C ARG A 111 -5.85 -7.49 3.71
N TYR A 112 -5.15 -6.68 4.49
CA TYR A 112 -3.85 -6.12 4.14
C TYR A 112 -2.85 -6.33 5.27
N THR A 113 -1.65 -6.78 4.94
CA THR A 113 -0.54 -6.93 5.90
C THR A 113 0.78 -6.46 5.26
N PRO A 114 1.69 -5.79 5.99
CA PRO A 114 3.04 -5.53 5.51
C PRO A 114 3.95 -6.77 5.58
N ASP A 115 3.50 -7.88 6.18
CA ASP A 115 4.27 -9.10 6.35
C ASP A 115 3.87 -10.16 5.31
N ALA A 116 4.80 -10.51 4.43
CA ALA A 116 4.57 -11.52 3.39
C ALA A 116 4.32 -12.92 3.98
N VAL A 117 4.97 -13.25 5.10
CA VAL A 117 4.80 -14.56 5.75
C VAL A 117 3.40 -14.66 6.34
N GLU A 118 2.89 -13.61 6.98
CA GLU A 118 1.51 -13.58 7.48
C GLU A 118 0.49 -13.80 6.35
N ALA A 119 0.72 -13.19 5.18
CA ALA A 119 -0.16 -13.39 4.04
C ALA A 119 -0.13 -14.83 3.51
N ASP A 120 1.06 -15.46 3.45
CA ASP A 120 1.23 -16.86 3.07
C ASP A 120 0.54 -17.80 4.06
N ASP A 121 0.76 -17.58 5.35
CA ASP A 121 0.21 -18.39 6.43
C ASP A 121 -1.31 -18.33 6.49
N ALA A 122 -1.92 -17.17 6.23
CA ALA A 122 -3.38 -17.02 6.18
C ALA A 122 -4.03 -17.98 5.17
N VAL A 123 -3.38 -18.23 4.03
CA VAL A 123 -3.88 -19.18 3.03
C VAL A 123 -3.59 -20.62 3.44
N ARG A 124 -2.41 -20.91 4.01
CA ARG A 124 -2.09 -22.25 4.56
C ARG A 124 -3.07 -22.67 5.65
N ALA A 125 -3.49 -21.72 6.49
CA ALA A 125 -4.47 -21.90 7.55
C ALA A 125 -5.91 -22.00 7.04
N ARG A 126 -6.14 -21.84 5.73
CA ARG A 126 -7.47 -21.81 5.08
C ARG A 126 -8.38 -20.67 5.59
N GLU A 127 -7.79 -19.57 6.05
CA GLU A 127 -8.49 -18.33 6.42
C GLU A 127 -8.66 -17.38 5.22
N ALA A 128 -8.04 -17.73 4.10
CA ALA A 128 -8.04 -16.98 2.87
C ALA A 128 -8.02 -17.93 1.66
N VAL A 129 -8.61 -17.49 0.56
CA VAL A 129 -8.61 -18.24 -0.71
C VAL A 129 -7.35 -17.98 -1.53
N ALA A 130 -6.73 -16.80 -1.35
CA ALA A 130 -5.48 -16.43 -2.00
C ALA A 130 -4.75 -15.32 -1.26
N ALA A 131 -3.43 -15.25 -1.48
CA ALA A 131 -2.58 -14.13 -1.11
C ALA A 131 -1.91 -13.56 -2.36
N TYR A 132 -1.69 -12.25 -2.38
CA TYR A 132 -1.00 -11.53 -3.45
C TYR A 132 0.16 -10.73 -2.88
N PHE A 133 1.34 -10.95 -3.46
CA PHE A 133 2.60 -10.37 -3.04
C PHE A 133 3.03 -9.29 -4.02
N LEU A 134 3.46 -8.16 -3.48
CA LEU A 134 3.76 -6.96 -4.24
C LEU A 134 5.20 -6.53 -3.94
N PRO A 135 5.90 -5.97 -4.93
CA PRO A 135 7.18 -5.31 -4.71
C PRO A 135 6.98 -3.99 -3.94
N PRO A 136 8.01 -3.48 -3.24
CA PRO A 136 8.02 -2.10 -2.78
C PRO A 136 7.90 -1.15 -3.97
N THR A 137 7.38 0.05 -3.71
CA THR A 137 7.36 1.15 -4.69
C THR A 137 8.26 2.29 -4.20
N ASP A 138 8.40 3.35 -4.99
CA ASP A 138 9.23 4.50 -4.64
C ASP A 138 8.46 5.82 -4.71
N ALA A 139 9.02 6.84 -4.05
CA ALA A 139 8.39 8.15 -3.95
C ALA A 139 8.19 8.83 -5.31
N THR A 140 9.09 8.58 -6.26
CA THR A 140 9.00 9.15 -7.62
C THR A 140 7.79 8.59 -8.36
N ARG A 141 7.59 7.28 -8.37
CA ARG A 141 6.40 6.67 -8.99
C ARG A 141 5.10 7.07 -8.31
N ILE A 142 5.10 7.18 -6.98
CA ILE A 142 3.95 7.71 -6.24
C ILE A 142 3.65 9.14 -6.69
N ARG A 143 4.69 9.96 -6.87
CA ARG A 143 4.55 11.34 -7.35
C ARG A 143 3.98 11.37 -8.76
N ASP A 144 4.45 10.51 -9.67
CA ASP A 144 3.93 10.43 -11.04
C ASP A 144 2.42 10.12 -11.07
N VAL A 145 1.94 9.22 -10.21
CA VAL A 145 0.50 8.93 -10.07
C VAL A 145 -0.27 10.19 -9.63
N ILE A 146 0.26 10.91 -8.64
CA ILE A 146 -0.35 12.13 -8.12
C ILE A 146 -0.37 13.24 -9.17
N ASP A 147 0.71 13.41 -9.93
CA ASP A 147 0.83 14.45 -10.97
C ASP A 147 -0.13 14.21 -12.14
N ARG A 148 -0.55 12.96 -12.37
CA ARG A 148 -1.65 12.62 -13.30
C ARG A 148 -3.05 12.83 -12.70
N GLY A 149 -3.16 13.23 -11.44
CA GLY A 149 -4.44 13.38 -10.73
C GLY A 149 -5.10 12.04 -10.36
N GLU A 150 -4.37 10.94 -10.46
CA GLU A 150 -4.83 9.59 -10.12
C GLU A 150 -4.67 9.32 -8.62
N ARG A 151 -5.23 8.19 -8.16
CA ARG A 151 -5.12 7.73 -6.78
C ARG A 151 -4.60 6.31 -6.75
N LEU A 152 -3.68 6.05 -5.84
CA LEU A 152 -3.30 4.69 -5.51
C LEU A 152 -4.45 3.94 -4.83
N PRO A 153 -4.52 2.61 -5.00
CA PRO A 153 -5.43 1.77 -4.22
C PRO A 153 -5.21 1.93 -2.72
N GLN A 154 -6.19 1.51 -1.92
CA GLN A 154 -6.02 1.53 -0.46
C GLN A 154 -4.84 0.68 -0.03
N LYS A 155 -4.14 1.11 1.05
CA LYS A 155 -2.99 0.38 1.60
C LYS A 155 -1.90 0.09 0.56
N SER A 156 -1.60 1.05 -0.32
CA SER A 156 -0.55 0.88 -1.35
C SER A 156 0.85 1.25 -0.86
N THR A 157 0.97 2.11 0.16
CA THR A 157 2.26 2.70 0.56
C THR A 157 2.51 2.57 2.06
N PHE A 158 3.57 1.85 2.46
CA PHE A 158 4.08 1.84 3.83
C PHE A 158 5.41 2.59 3.93
N PHE A 159 5.33 3.91 4.14
CA PHE A 159 6.52 4.72 4.44
C PHE A 159 7.17 4.28 5.75
N TRP A 160 8.47 3.99 5.73
CA TRP A 160 9.26 3.55 6.86
C TRP A 160 10.55 4.39 7.01
N PRO A 161 11.02 4.72 8.23
CA PRO A 161 10.40 4.45 9.52
C PRO A 161 9.15 5.29 9.78
N LYS A 162 8.22 4.75 10.58
CA LYS A 162 7.14 5.56 11.13
C LYS A 162 7.68 6.57 12.14
N PRO A 163 7.06 7.75 12.27
CA PRO A 163 7.42 8.72 13.30
C PRO A 163 7.47 8.05 14.67
N ARG A 164 8.60 8.23 15.39
CA ARG A 164 8.79 7.59 16.70
C ARG A 164 7.84 8.19 17.73
N THR A 165 7.46 7.38 18.71
CA THR A 165 6.80 7.88 19.91
C THR A 165 7.72 8.85 20.66
N GLY A 166 7.14 9.84 21.34
CA GLY A 166 7.90 10.84 22.11
C GLY A 166 8.46 12.02 21.29
N LEU A 167 8.02 12.20 20.03
CA LEU A 167 8.34 13.40 19.26
C LEU A 167 7.83 14.66 19.98
N VAL A 168 8.73 15.62 20.17
CA VAL A 168 8.39 16.95 20.70
C VAL A 168 8.05 17.86 19.54
N MET A 169 6.90 18.50 19.62
CA MET A 169 6.40 19.41 18.59
C MET A 169 6.72 20.83 19.01
N ARG A 170 7.46 21.54 18.16
CA ARG A 170 7.70 22.97 18.31
C ARG A 170 6.84 23.71 17.29
N PRO A 171 6.16 24.82 17.67
CA PRO A 171 5.52 25.67 16.68
C PRO A 171 6.54 26.08 15.62
N LEU A 172 6.14 25.96 14.37
CA LEU A 172 6.93 26.49 13.26
C LEU A 172 6.70 28.00 13.24
N ASP A 173 7.68 28.76 13.74
CA ASP A 173 7.69 30.21 13.60
C ASP A 173 7.82 30.53 12.10
N LEU A 174 6.74 31.00 11.47
CA LEU A 174 6.71 31.36 10.05
C LEU A 174 7.34 32.74 9.78
N ASP A 175 7.64 33.48 10.84
CA ASP A 175 8.45 34.68 10.78
C ASP A 175 9.91 34.23 10.70
N GLY A 176 10.48 34.27 9.49
CA GLY A 176 11.88 33.91 9.25
C GLY A 176 12.86 34.71 10.12
N PRO A 177 14.16 34.38 10.11
CA PRO A 177 15.14 35.18 10.84
C PRO A 177 15.03 36.64 10.40
N THR A 178 14.66 37.53 11.32
CA THR A 178 14.89 38.97 11.16
C THR A 178 16.37 39.13 10.89
N ALA A 179 16.72 39.44 9.63
CA ALA A 179 18.05 39.83 9.22
C ALA A 179 18.47 41.13 9.91
#